data_AF-A0A2V8BQM7-F1
#
_entry.id   AF-A0A2V8BQM7-F1
#
_cell.length_a   1.000
_cell.length_b   1.000
_cell.length_c   1.000
_cell.angle_alpha   90.00
_cell.angle_beta   90.00
_cell.angle_gamma   90.00
#
_symmetry.space_group_name_H-M   'P 1'
#
loop_
_entity.id
_entity.type
_entity.pdbx_description
1 polymer ?
#
loop_
_entity_poly.entity_id
_entity_poly.type
_entity_poly.pdbx_seq_one_letter_code
_entity_poly.pdbx_strand_id
1 'polypeptide(L)' 'MSKELSYLEAIREALAEEMRRDPRVFVLGEDVGAYGGAFGVT' A
#
# COMPACT_ATOMS: atom_id res chain seq x y z
N MET A 1 -10.99 -19.72 3.36
CA MET A 1 -10.19 -19.35 4.55
C MET A 1 -9.67 -17.94 4.33
N SER A 2 -9.72 -17.07 5.34
CA SER A 2 -9.07 -15.76 5.24
C SER A 2 -7.55 -15.94 5.21
N LYS A 3 -6.86 -15.15 4.39
CA LYS A 3 -5.40 -15.09 4.37
C LYS A 3 -4.94 -14.44 5.68
N GLU A 4 -3.95 -15.03 6.35
CA GLU A 4 -3.29 -14.37 7.48
C GLU A 4 -2.25 -13.39 6.91
N LEU A 5 -2.34 -12.13 7.34
CA LEU A 5 -1.50 -11.03 6.88
C LEU A 5 -0.95 -10.30 8.10
N SER A 6 0.31 -9.86 8.02
CA SER A 6 0.77 -8.81 8.89
C SER A 6 0.00 -7.51 8.63
N TYR A 7 0.01 -6.62 9.61
CA TYR A 7 -0.65 -5.32 9.49
C TYR A 7 -0.14 -4.51 8.28
N LEU A 8 1.17 -4.56 8.01
CA LEU A 8 1.79 -3.87 6.89
C LEU A 8 1.38 -4.47 5.54
N GLU A 9 1.27 -5.80 5.46
CA GLU A 9 0.79 -6.47 4.25
C GLU A 9 -0.67 -6.14 3.96
N ALA A 10 -1.52 -6.09 4.99
CA ALA A 10 -2.93 -5.73 4.82
C ALA A 10 -3.08 -4.30 4.26
N ILE A 11 -2.30 -3.33 4.75
CA ILE A 11 -2.31 -1.96 4.22
C ILE A 11 -1.79 -1.93 2.78
N ARG A 12 -0.68 -2.61 2.50
CA ARG A 12 -0.09 -2.66 1.16
C ARG A 12 -1.06 -3.26 0.14
N GLU A 13 -1.73 -4.35 0.50
CA GLU A 13 -2.74 -4.99 -0.36
C GLU A 13 -3.91 -4.04 -0.64
N ALA A 14 -4.46 -3.38 0.39
CA ALA A 14 -5.55 -2.42 0.22
C ALA A 14 -5.17 -1.23 -0.66
N LEU A 15 -3.98 -0.65 -0.47
CA LEU A 15 -3.47 0.43 -1.31
C LEU A 15 -3.34 -0.02 -2.78
N ALA A 16 -2.75 -1.18 -3.01
CA ALA A 16 -2.56 -1.72 -4.36
C ALA A 16 -3.90 -2.05 -5.05
N GLU A 17 -4.88 -2.56 -4.31
CA GLU A 17 -6.22 -2.83 -4.83
C GLU A 17 -6.93 -1.55 -5.27
N GLU A 18 -6.99 -0.54 -4.41
CA GLU A 18 -7.71 0.69 -4.74
C GLU A 18 -6.99 1.53 -5.80
N MET A 19 -5.66 1.55 -5.83
CA MET A 19 -4.89 2.20 -6.91
C MET A 19 -5.10 1.52 -8.27
N ARG A 20 -5.32 0.19 -8.30
CA ARG A 20 -5.69 -0.52 -9.54
C ARG A 20 -7.14 -0.27 -9.94
N ARG A 21 -8.05 -0.10 -8.98
CA ARG A 21 -9.49 0.05 -9.18
C ARG A 21 -9.87 1.47 -9.63
N ASP A 22 -9.25 2.50 -9.06
CA ASP A 22 -9.57 3.90 -9.33
C ASP A 22 -8.30 4.72 -9.66
N PRO A 23 -8.13 5.18 -10.91
CA PRO A 23 -6.93 5.91 -11.34
C PRO A 23 -6.79 7.29 -10.68
N ARG A 24 -7.77 7.75 -9.91
CA ARG A 24 -7.70 8.99 -9.13
C ARG A 24 -6.99 8.79 -7.78
N VAL A 25 -6.78 7.55 -7.35
CA VAL A 25 -6.09 7.23 -6.10
C VAL A 25 -4.58 7.30 -6.35
N PHE A 26 -3.89 8.09 -5.54
CA PHE A 26 -2.43 8.19 -5.54
C PHE A 26 -1.92 8.35 -4.10
N VAL A 27 -0.65 8.00 -3.90
CA VAL A 27 0.05 8.15 -2.61
C VAL A 27 1.05 9.29 -2.73
N LEU A 28 1.14 10.13 -1.70
CA LEU A 28 2.08 11.23 -1.61
C LEU A 28 2.60 11.33 -0.17
N GLY A 29 3.90 11.57 -0.02
CA GLY A 29 4.56 11.73 1.26
C GLY A 29 6.08 11.63 1.12
N GLU A 30 6.78 11.77 2.23
CA GLU A 30 8.23 11.52 2.29
C GLU A 30 8.51 10.01 2.12
N ASP A 31 9.49 9.68 1.30
CA ASP A 31 10.01 8.31 1.07
C ASP A 31 9.01 7.28 0.49
N VAL A 32 7.77 7.63 0.20
CA VAL A 32 6.72 6.67 -0.23
C VAL A 32 6.96 6.01 -1.60
N GLY A 33 7.87 6.57 -2.42
CA GLY A 33 8.17 6.07 -3.77
C GLY A 33 9.11 4.86 -3.76
N ALA A 34 10.28 5.00 -4.40
CA ALA A 34 11.23 3.89 -4.53
C ALA A 34 11.71 3.27 -3.20
N TYR A 35 11.62 4.02 -2.09
CA TYR A 35 11.98 3.55 -0.76
C TYR A 35 10.83 2.77 -0.06
N GLY A 36 9.59 2.94 -0.52
CA GLY A 36 8.40 2.27 0.02
C GLY A 36 7.89 2.83 1.34
N GLY A 37 8.32 4.03 1.71
CA GLY A 37 8.01 4.69 2.98
C GLY A 37 8.84 4.13 4.15
N ALA A 38 8.82 4.83 5.29
CA ALA A 38 9.62 4.49 6.48
C ALA A 38 9.44 3.05 7.00
N PHE A 39 8.32 2.42 6.67
CA PHE A 39 7.97 1.05 7.07
C PHE A 39 7.83 0.07 5.89
N GLY A 40 8.18 0.49 4.67
CA GLY A 40 8.05 -0.34 3.47
C GLY A 40 6.60 -0.65 3.09
N VAL A 41 5.64 0.22 3.39
CA VAL A 41 4.21 -0.02 3.16
C VAL A 41 3.77 0.33 1.74
N THR A 42 4.34 1.39 1.16
CA THR A 42 3.83 2.02 -0.07
C THR A 42 4.59 1.60 -1.32
#